data_AF-H3GCV9-F1
#
_entry.id   AF-H3GCV9-F1
#
_cell.length_a   1.000
_cell.length_b   1.000
_cell.length_c   1.000
_cell.angle_alpha   90.00
_cell.angle_beta   90.00
_cell.angle_gamma   90.00
#
_symmetry.space_group_name_H-M   'P 1'
#
loop_
_entity.id
_entity.type
_entity.pdbx_description
1 polymer ?
#
loop_
_entity_poly.entity_id
_entity_poly.type
_entity_poly.pdbx_seq_one_letter_code
_entity_poly.pdbx_strand_id
1 'polypeptide(L)'
;MSSHSSQGFTEVQQMHSKIEIRREQCRTSQARYRNKQRLIQSQLESSVQQLRRELEGLKRQRQDVLLAEKTDQSPWTIVAEVFRIVESSLRSSWKLENEEDMRKDIETRRNLTFLNKAFSSNVAMGNLTGNDTLVDQWRRYSLTFGDSRLQLQRVESVSDGRITATARLQVTVTELVLRCMFPHLAEIEPQSKYDIHPTLRERLLGQHLDCSVLVDFLFDDDNGRVVRLEPRVDLMPELLRVLGDLKDVSEVYTSTPNDGGVTQNGKR
;
A
#
# COMPACT_ATOMS: atom_id res chain seq x y z
N MET A 1 -27.60 -9.56 80.04
CA MET A 1 -28.51 -9.95 78.94
C MET A 1 -28.25 -9.08 77.70
N SER A 2 -27.01 -9.02 77.19
CA SER A 2 -26.64 -8.12 76.07
C SER A 2 -26.06 -8.83 74.85
N SER A 3 -26.17 -10.16 74.75
CA SER A 3 -25.52 -10.95 73.70
C SER A 3 -26.45 -11.26 72.51
N HIS A 4 -27.78 -11.18 72.68
CA HIS A 4 -28.74 -11.54 71.63
C HIS A 4 -29.11 -10.39 70.68
N SER A 5 -28.96 -9.13 71.09
CA SER A 5 -29.30 -7.96 70.27
C SER A 5 -28.22 -7.59 69.24
N SER A 6 -26.96 -8.01 69.43
CA SER A 6 -25.86 -7.74 68.50
C SER A 6 -25.77 -8.76 67.34
N GLN A 7 -26.13 -10.03 67.59
CA GLN A 7 -26.17 -11.07 66.55
C GLN A 7 -27.24 -10.81 65.47
N GLY A 8 -28.47 -10.42 65.86
CA GLY A 8 -29.55 -10.14 64.92
C GLY A 8 -29.30 -8.94 64.00
N PHE A 9 -28.57 -7.92 64.47
CA PHE A 9 -28.19 -6.76 63.65
C PHE A 9 -27.14 -7.15 62.59
N THR A 10 -26.21 -8.03 62.95
CA THR A 10 -25.14 -8.51 62.07
C THR A 10 -25.67 -9.41 60.95
N GLU A 11 -26.69 -10.24 61.22
CA GLU A 11 -27.33 -11.10 60.22
C GLU A 11 -28.14 -10.33 59.18
N VAL A 12 -28.87 -9.30 59.59
CA VAL A 12 -29.63 -8.41 58.67
C VAL A 12 -28.67 -7.64 57.76
N GLN A 13 -27.55 -7.16 58.30
CA GLN A 13 -26.53 -6.43 57.56
C GLN A 13 -25.81 -7.33 56.54
N GLN A 14 -25.53 -8.59 56.90
CA GLN A 14 -25.01 -9.60 55.97
C GLN A 14 -26.03 -9.97 54.87
N MET A 15 -27.32 -10.01 55.19
CA MET A 15 -28.37 -10.28 54.20
C MET A 15 -28.50 -9.14 53.18
N HIS A 16 -28.49 -7.89 53.65
CA HIS A 16 -28.47 -6.71 52.77
C HIS A 16 -27.24 -6.68 51.86
N SER A 17 -26.05 -6.97 52.39
CA SER A 17 -24.81 -7.06 51.61
C SER A 17 -24.89 -8.15 50.52
N LYS A 18 -25.45 -9.34 50.85
CA LYS A 18 -25.66 -10.42 49.86
C LYS A 18 -26.63 -10.04 48.75
N ILE A 19 -27.70 -9.31 49.07
CA ILE A 19 -28.67 -8.81 48.08
C ILE A 19 -28.01 -7.77 47.16
N GLU A 20 -27.19 -6.88 47.72
CA GLU A 20 -26.49 -5.84 46.99
C GLU A 20 -25.41 -6.41 46.05
N ILE A 21 -24.65 -7.41 46.51
CA ILE A 21 -23.72 -8.19 45.67
C ILE A 21 -24.46 -8.87 44.52
N ARG A 22 -25.62 -9.49 44.77
CA ARG A 22 -26.40 -10.18 43.74
C ARG A 22 -26.98 -9.19 42.72
N ARG A 23 -27.41 -8.01 43.16
CA ARG A 23 -27.85 -6.92 42.26
C ARG A 23 -26.70 -6.41 41.41
N GLU A 24 -25.52 -6.23 41.98
CA GLU A 24 -24.33 -5.83 41.24
C GLU A 24 -23.91 -6.87 40.20
N GLN A 25 -23.88 -8.15 40.58
CA GLN A 25 -23.60 -9.26 39.65
C GLN A 25 -24.62 -9.35 38.52
N CYS A 26 -25.91 -9.11 38.78
CA CYS A 26 -26.94 -8.99 37.74
C CYS A 26 -26.68 -7.79 36.81
N ARG A 27 -26.31 -6.63 37.36
CA ARG A 27 -25.96 -5.44 36.55
C ARG A 27 -24.76 -5.71 35.65
N THR A 28 -23.68 -6.28 36.19
CA THR A 28 -22.48 -6.62 35.42
C THR A 28 -22.78 -7.68 34.35
N SER A 29 -23.56 -8.71 34.69
CA SER A 29 -23.93 -9.77 33.74
C SER A 29 -24.81 -9.25 32.60
N GLN A 30 -25.80 -8.39 32.91
CA GLN A 30 -26.62 -7.72 31.89
C GLN A 30 -25.81 -6.74 31.04
N ALA A 31 -24.87 -5.99 31.64
CA ALA A 31 -23.97 -5.11 30.91
C ALA A 31 -23.08 -5.92 29.94
N ARG A 32 -22.50 -7.02 30.40
CA ARG A 32 -21.67 -7.93 29.59
C ARG A 32 -22.47 -8.58 28.47
N TYR A 33 -23.70 -9.02 28.73
CA TYR A 33 -24.60 -9.55 27.70
C TYR A 33 -24.90 -8.50 26.62
N ARG A 34 -25.27 -7.27 27.03
CA ARG A 34 -25.52 -6.16 26.10
C ARG A 34 -24.28 -5.78 25.29
N ASN A 35 -23.10 -5.80 25.91
CA ASN A 35 -21.85 -5.49 25.22
C ASN A 35 -21.48 -6.58 24.20
N LYS A 36 -21.67 -7.86 24.55
CA LYS A 36 -21.48 -8.98 23.63
C LYS A 36 -22.42 -8.89 22.43
N GLN A 37 -23.70 -8.54 22.66
CA GLN A 37 -24.67 -8.33 21.58
C GLN A 37 -24.25 -7.17 20.66
N ARG A 38 -23.82 -6.03 21.22
CA ARG A 38 -23.32 -4.88 20.42
C ARG A 38 -22.08 -5.23 19.60
N LEU A 39 -21.15 -6.00 20.15
CA LEU A 39 -19.95 -6.44 19.41
C LEU A 39 -20.31 -7.32 18.21
N ILE A 40 -21.18 -8.32 18.44
CA ILE A 40 -21.65 -9.22 17.37
C ILE A 40 -22.38 -8.41 16.28
N GLN A 41 -23.24 -7.47 16.67
CA GLN A 41 -23.93 -6.60 15.74
C GLN A 41 -22.96 -5.76 14.90
N SER A 42 -21.98 -5.12 15.54
CA SER A 42 -20.96 -4.31 14.85
C SER A 42 -20.10 -5.14 13.91
N GLN A 43 -19.69 -6.34 14.32
CA GLN A 43 -18.95 -7.27 13.46
C GLN A 43 -19.78 -7.70 12.25
N LEU A 44 -21.08 -7.98 12.45
CA LEU A 44 -21.98 -8.33 11.36
C LEU A 44 -22.17 -7.15 10.39
N GLU A 45 -22.37 -5.94 10.91
CA GLU A 45 -22.51 -4.73 10.09
C GLU A 45 -21.25 -4.48 9.25
N SER A 46 -20.07 -4.62 9.84
CA SER A 46 -18.79 -4.51 9.13
C SER A 46 -18.64 -5.58 8.05
N SER A 47 -19.00 -6.83 8.37
CA SER A 47 -18.96 -7.95 7.41
C SER A 47 -19.93 -7.72 6.25
N VAL A 48 -21.15 -7.24 6.52
CA VAL A 48 -22.13 -6.91 5.48
C VAL A 48 -21.63 -5.76 4.60
N GLN A 49 -21.01 -4.73 5.18
CA GLN A 49 -20.41 -3.64 4.40
C GLN A 49 -19.25 -4.13 3.53
N GLN A 50 -18.40 -5.01 4.04
CA GLN A 50 -17.33 -5.63 3.27
C GLN A 50 -17.90 -6.45 2.10
N LEU A 51 -18.84 -7.36 2.38
CA LEU A 51 -19.48 -8.18 1.35
C LEU A 51 -20.19 -7.33 0.28
N ARG A 52 -20.84 -6.23 0.67
CA ARG A 52 -21.43 -5.29 -0.30
C ARG A 52 -20.37 -4.66 -1.20
N ARG A 53 -19.22 -4.24 -0.64
CA ARG A 53 -18.11 -3.69 -1.44
C ARG A 53 -17.55 -4.74 -2.41
N GLU A 54 -17.35 -5.97 -1.94
CA GLU A 54 -16.91 -7.08 -2.79
C GLU A 54 -17.92 -7.38 -3.90
N LEU A 55 -19.21 -7.42 -3.59
CA LEU A 55 -20.27 -7.72 -4.56
C LEU A 55 -20.39 -6.61 -5.61
N GLU A 56 -20.29 -5.34 -5.22
CA GLU A 56 -20.24 -4.22 -6.17
C GLU A 56 -18.95 -4.21 -7.01
N GLY A 57 -17.83 -4.68 -6.45
CA GLY A 57 -16.59 -4.92 -7.19
C GLY A 57 -16.76 -6.02 -8.24
N LEU A 58 -17.33 -7.16 -7.84
CA LEU A 58 -17.60 -8.30 -8.73
C LEU A 58 -18.62 -7.97 -9.81
N LYS A 59 -19.65 -7.17 -9.52
CA LYS A 59 -20.61 -6.69 -10.52
C LYS A 59 -19.94 -5.80 -11.56
N ARG A 60 -19.11 -4.84 -11.13
CA ARG A 60 -18.32 -4.01 -12.04
C ARG A 60 -17.42 -4.88 -12.90
N GLN A 61 -16.66 -5.78 -12.29
CA GLN A 61 -15.81 -6.73 -13.01
C GLN A 61 -16.60 -7.56 -14.03
N ARG A 62 -17.79 -8.08 -13.68
CA ARG A 62 -18.64 -8.83 -14.62
C ARG A 62 -19.10 -7.94 -15.76
N GLN A 63 -19.50 -6.70 -15.48
CA GLN A 63 -19.97 -5.77 -16.50
C GLN A 63 -18.83 -5.33 -17.42
N ASP A 64 -17.63 -5.14 -16.86
CA ASP A 64 -16.43 -4.86 -17.64
C ASP A 64 -16.05 -6.05 -18.50
N VAL A 65 -16.12 -7.29 -18.01
CA VAL A 65 -15.89 -8.49 -18.85
C VAL A 65 -16.94 -8.61 -19.97
N LEU A 66 -18.20 -8.32 -19.68
CA LEU A 66 -19.28 -8.39 -20.68
C LEU A 66 -19.23 -7.28 -21.74
N LEU A 67 -18.66 -6.12 -21.39
CA LEU A 67 -18.57 -4.95 -22.27
C LEU A 67 -17.15 -4.72 -22.81
N ALA A 68 -16.16 -5.45 -22.31
CA ALA A 68 -14.78 -5.35 -22.78
C ALA A 68 -14.69 -5.96 -24.17
N GLU A 69 -14.46 -5.10 -25.15
CA GLU A 69 -13.84 -5.54 -26.39
C GLU A 69 -12.48 -6.15 -26.03
N LYS A 70 -12.19 -7.34 -26.58
CA LYS A 70 -10.86 -7.93 -26.56
C LYS A 70 -9.89 -6.87 -27.06
N THR A 71 -8.78 -6.69 -26.35
CA THR A 71 -7.74 -5.78 -26.84
C THR A 71 -7.28 -6.25 -28.21
N ASP A 72 -7.14 -5.31 -29.14
CA ASP A 72 -6.52 -5.54 -30.44
C ASP A 72 -4.99 -5.41 -30.37
N GLN A 73 -4.46 -4.99 -29.21
CA GLN A 73 -3.05 -4.72 -29.00
C GLN A 73 -2.30 -5.97 -28.53
N SER A 74 -1.14 -6.19 -29.11
CA SER A 74 -0.15 -7.17 -28.64
C SER A 74 0.30 -6.85 -27.21
N PRO A 75 0.51 -7.86 -26.34
CA PRO A 75 1.06 -7.66 -25.00
C PRO A 75 2.37 -6.86 -24.97
N TRP A 76 3.22 -7.03 -25.98
CA TRP A 76 4.48 -6.29 -26.12
C TRP A 76 4.25 -4.81 -26.42
N THR A 77 3.27 -4.50 -27.28
CA THR A 77 2.88 -3.12 -27.57
C THR A 77 2.31 -2.46 -26.32
N ILE A 78 1.47 -3.18 -25.57
CA ILE A 78 0.92 -2.68 -24.29
C ILE A 78 2.04 -2.32 -23.32
N VAL A 79 2.99 -3.24 -23.10
CA VAL A 79 4.13 -3.00 -22.22
C VAL A 79 4.94 -1.79 -22.68
N ALA A 80 5.34 -1.75 -23.96
CA ALA A 80 6.13 -0.65 -24.50
C ALA A 80 5.45 0.71 -24.34
N GLU A 81 4.14 0.76 -24.62
CA GLU A 81 3.37 2.00 -24.54
C GLU A 81 3.13 2.43 -23.09
N VAL A 82 2.92 1.49 -22.15
CA VAL A 82 2.86 1.82 -20.71
C VAL A 82 4.17 2.43 -20.24
N PHE A 83 5.32 1.86 -20.62
CA PHE A 83 6.63 2.45 -20.28
C PHE A 83 6.81 3.84 -20.90
N ARG A 84 6.40 4.03 -22.17
CA ARG A 84 6.44 5.35 -22.82
C ARG A 84 5.59 6.36 -22.07
N ILE A 85 4.38 5.99 -21.65
CA ILE A 85 3.47 6.85 -20.89
C ILE A 85 4.11 7.23 -19.55
N VAL A 86 4.59 6.25 -18.78
CA VAL A 86 5.23 6.52 -17.47
C VAL A 86 6.47 7.38 -17.64
N GLU A 87 7.35 7.08 -18.60
CA GLU A 87 8.54 7.91 -18.86
C GLU A 87 8.17 9.35 -19.24
N SER A 88 7.21 9.54 -20.16
CA SER A 88 6.75 10.87 -20.57
C SER A 88 6.16 11.65 -19.40
N SER A 89 5.44 10.97 -18.51
CA SER A 89 4.85 11.58 -17.32
C SER A 89 5.88 12.07 -16.31
N LEU A 90 6.96 11.30 -16.11
CA LEU A 90 8.06 11.66 -15.23
C LEU A 90 8.82 12.89 -15.75
N ARG A 91 8.81 13.15 -17.06
CA ARG A 91 9.52 14.27 -17.66
C ARG A 91 8.74 15.58 -17.54
N SER A 92 7.44 15.59 -17.86
CA SER A 92 6.71 16.86 -17.97
C SER A 92 5.21 16.79 -17.75
N SER A 93 4.49 15.93 -18.46
CA SER A 93 3.04 16.13 -18.69
C SER A 93 2.21 16.04 -17.41
N TRP A 94 2.69 15.33 -16.37
CA TRP A 94 1.99 15.16 -15.10
C TRP A 94 2.57 15.97 -13.94
N LYS A 95 3.59 16.80 -14.21
CA LYS A 95 4.16 17.76 -13.24
C LYS A 95 3.31 19.00 -13.00
N LEU A 96 2.15 19.12 -13.67
CA LEU A 96 1.21 20.22 -13.49
C LEU A 96 0.66 20.25 -12.05
N GLU A 97 0.66 21.44 -11.44
CA GLU A 97 0.15 21.64 -10.08
C GLU A 97 -1.34 21.28 -9.96
N ASN A 98 -2.13 21.63 -10.98
CA ASN A 98 -3.56 21.34 -11.05
C ASN A 98 -3.86 20.05 -11.83
N GLU A 99 -4.60 19.15 -11.20
CA GLU A 99 -5.07 17.90 -11.79
C GLU A 99 -6.05 18.14 -12.95
N GLU A 100 -6.90 19.16 -12.85
CA GLU A 100 -7.89 19.46 -13.88
C GLU A 100 -7.22 19.89 -15.19
N ASP A 101 -6.15 20.68 -15.09
CA ASP A 101 -5.37 21.12 -16.24
C ASP A 101 -4.57 19.97 -16.85
N MET A 102 -4.00 19.09 -16.00
CA MET A 102 -3.38 17.85 -16.44
C MET A 102 -4.37 16.96 -17.23
N ARG A 103 -5.59 16.78 -16.73
CA ARG A 103 -6.62 15.99 -17.43
C ARG A 103 -7.19 16.70 -18.67
N LYS A 104 -6.93 18.00 -18.85
CA LYS A 104 -7.30 18.75 -20.07
C LYS A 104 -6.27 18.61 -21.19
N ASP A 105 -5.00 18.36 -20.84
CA ASP A 105 -3.93 18.14 -21.79
C ASP A 105 -4.26 17.00 -22.78
N ILE A 106 -3.97 17.25 -24.05
CA ILE A 106 -4.35 16.36 -25.16
C ILE A 106 -3.56 15.06 -25.09
N GLU A 107 -2.26 15.14 -24.80
CA GLU A 107 -1.41 13.97 -24.68
C GLU A 107 -1.83 13.11 -23.48
N THR A 108 -2.09 13.75 -22.34
CA THR A 108 -2.57 13.06 -21.15
C THR A 108 -3.90 12.35 -21.40
N ARG A 109 -4.88 13.00 -22.05
CA ARG A 109 -6.15 12.35 -22.42
C ARG A 109 -5.95 11.14 -23.32
N ARG A 110 -5.04 11.23 -24.28
CA ARG A 110 -4.69 10.11 -25.17
C ARG A 110 -4.07 8.96 -24.37
N ASN A 111 -3.12 9.26 -23.48
CA ASN A 111 -2.47 8.28 -22.62
C ASN A 111 -3.50 7.59 -21.70
N LEU A 112 -4.40 8.35 -21.06
CA LEU A 112 -5.47 7.79 -20.21
C LEU A 112 -6.44 6.91 -21.00
N THR A 113 -6.79 7.31 -22.23
CA THR A 113 -7.64 6.51 -23.12
C THR A 113 -6.96 5.18 -23.46
N PHE A 114 -5.65 5.21 -23.73
CA PHE A 114 -4.88 3.99 -23.95
C PHE A 114 -4.86 3.08 -22.73
N LEU A 115 -4.54 3.61 -21.54
CA LEU A 115 -4.52 2.84 -20.29
C LEU A 115 -5.89 2.20 -19.99
N ASN A 116 -6.99 2.94 -20.19
CA ASN A 116 -8.34 2.41 -20.00
C ASN A 116 -8.72 1.27 -20.95
N LYS A 117 -8.09 1.20 -22.14
CA LYS A 117 -8.26 0.07 -23.06
C LYS A 117 -7.34 -1.09 -22.72
N ALA A 118 -6.09 -0.79 -22.35
CA ALA A 118 -5.06 -1.78 -22.08
C ALA A 118 -5.24 -2.49 -20.74
N PHE A 119 -5.76 -1.81 -19.73
CA PHE A 119 -5.89 -2.33 -18.36
C PHE A 119 -7.33 -2.76 -18.08
N SER A 120 -7.48 -3.76 -17.21
CA SER A 120 -8.78 -4.05 -16.60
C SER A 120 -9.18 -2.91 -15.66
N SER A 121 -10.48 -2.72 -15.46
CA SER A 121 -11.00 -1.67 -14.56
C SER A 121 -10.53 -1.82 -13.11
N ASN A 122 -10.18 -3.04 -12.72
CA ASN A 122 -9.70 -3.43 -11.40
C ASN A 122 -8.20 -3.79 -11.41
N VAL A 123 -7.43 -3.27 -12.37
CA VAL A 123 -5.99 -3.51 -12.45
C VAL A 123 -5.32 -3.24 -11.10
N ALA A 124 -4.46 -4.15 -10.65
CA ALA A 124 -3.79 -4.03 -9.36
C ALA A 124 -2.31 -3.67 -9.52
N MET A 125 -1.79 -2.82 -8.64
CA MET A 125 -0.36 -2.58 -8.46
C MET A 125 -0.05 -2.54 -6.95
N GLY A 126 0.47 -3.64 -6.42
CA GLY A 126 0.61 -3.80 -4.96
C GLY A 126 -0.73 -3.73 -4.25
N ASN A 127 -0.92 -2.72 -3.40
CA ASN A 127 -2.17 -2.42 -2.69
C ASN A 127 -3.11 -1.44 -3.43
N LEU A 128 -2.69 -0.93 -4.59
CA LEU A 128 -3.47 -0.02 -5.42
C LEU A 128 -4.36 -0.82 -6.37
N THR A 129 -5.61 -0.37 -6.56
CA THR A 129 -6.58 -1.03 -7.43
C THR A 129 -7.32 0.01 -8.27
N GLY A 130 -7.34 -0.21 -9.59
CA GLY A 130 -8.08 0.59 -10.57
C GLY A 130 -7.25 1.67 -11.26
N ASN A 131 -7.64 1.99 -12.50
CA ASN A 131 -6.87 2.85 -13.40
C ASN A 131 -6.59 4.25 -12.80
N ASP A 132 -7.62 4.91 -12.24
CA ASP A 132 -7.45 6.24 -11.68
C ASP A 132 -6.45 6.25 -10.52
N THR A 133 -6.50 5.24 -9.64
CA THR A 133 -5.57 5.12 -8.52
C THR A 133 -4.12 4.90 -8.98
N LEU A 134 -3.92 4.13 -10.05
CA LEU A 134 -2.59 3.93 -10.65
C LEU A 134 -2.07 5.23 -11.30
N VAL A 135 -2.93 5.94 -12.02
CA VAL A 135 -2.60 7.24 -12.64
C VAL A 135 -2.22 8.26 -11.57
N ASP A 136 -2.98 8.36 -10.48
CA ASP A 136 -2.68 9.25 -9.36
C ASP A 136 -1.34 8.89 -8.70
N GLN A 137 -1.04 7.60 -8.59
CA GLN A 137 0.26 7.14 -8.07
C GLN A 137 1.42 7.56 -8.98
N TRP A 138 1.29 7.37 -10.30
CA TRP A 138 2.32 7.77 -11.24
C TRP A 138 2.48 9.29 -11.34
N ARG A 139 1.38 10.06 -11.21
CA ARG A 139 1.45 11.51 -11.03
C ARG A 139 2.27 11.87 -9.80
N ARG A 140 2.02 11.23 -8.65
CA ARG A 140 2.80 11.44 -7.43
C ARG A 140 4.28 11.08 -7.61
N TYR A 141 4.61 10.03 -8.35
CA TYR A 141 5.98 9.72 -8.73
C TYR A 141 6.61 10.84 -9.59
N SER A 142 5.89 11.41 -10.55
CA SER A 142 6.40 12.51 -11.38
C SER A 142 6.76 13.76 -10.58
N LEU A 143 5.99 14.05 -9.51
CA LEU A 143 6.26 15.16 -8.60
C LEU A 143 7.39 14.84 -7.62
N THR A 144 7.55 13.58 -7.23
CA THR A 144 8.52 13.15 -6.21
C THR A 144 9.92 12.93 -6.80
N PHE A 145 10.00 12.27 -7.95
CA PHE A 145 11.26 11.84 -8.56
C PHE A 145 11.87 12.88 -9.52
N GLY A 146 11.23 14.04 -9.69
CA GLY A 146 11.77 15.17 -10.44
C GLY A 146 12.17 14.80 -11.88
N ASP A 147 13.39 15.11 -12.28
CA ASP A 147 13.92 14.83 -13.64
C ASP A 147 14.46 13.39 -13.81
N SER A 148 13.82 12.44 -13.12
CA SER A 148 14.11 11.01 -13.27
C SER A 148 13.88 10.49 -14.69
N ARG A 149 14.57 9.42 -15.04
CA ARG A 149 14.46 8.77 -16.36
C ARG A 149 14.20 7.29 -16.19
N LEU A 150 13.13 6.80 -16.80
CA LEU A 150 12.81 5.38 -16.85
C LEU A 150 12.98 4.89 -18.28
N GLN A 151 13.91 3.96 -18.52
CA GLN A 151 14.21 3.47 -19.87
C GLN A 151 13.96 1.97 -19.96
N LEU A 152 13.01 1.57 -20.81
CA LEU A 152 12.75 0.18 -21.13
C LEU A 152 13.95 -0.42 -21.89
N GLN A 153 14.49 -1.53 -21.39
CA GLN A 153 15.63 -2.22 -21.98
C GLN A 153 15.21 -3.50 -22.69
N ARG A 154 14.29 -4.26 -22.09
CA ARG A 154 13.91 -5.58 -22.57
C ARG A 154 12.49 -5.92 -22.20
N VAL A 155 11.80 -6.66 -23.07
CA VAL A 155 10.49 -7.24 -22.83
C VAL A 155 10.56 -8.73 -23.17
N GLU A 156 10.11 -9.57 -22.26
CA GLU A 156 10.15 -11.03 -22.40
C GLU A 156 8.83 -11.65 -21.99
N SER A 157 8.39 -12.67 -22.72
CA SER A 157 7.33 -13.56 -22.24
C SER A 157 7.96 -14.64 -21.37
N VAL A 158 7.48 -14.76 -20.13
CA VAL A 158 8.00 -15.76 -19.18
C VAL A 158 7.07 -16.97 -19.09
N SER A 159 5.78 -16.75 -19.27
CA SER A 159 4.75 -17.78 -19.38
C SER A 159 3.52 -17.20 -20.08
N ASP A 160 2.54 -18.05 -20.37
CA ASP A 160 1.23 -17.59 -20.84
C ASP A 160 0.65 -16.57 -19.85
N GLY A 161 0.13 -15.47 -20.39
CA GLY A 161 -0.44 -14.36 -19.62
C GLY A 161 0.57 -13.53 -18.81
N ARG A 162 1.89 -13.82 -18.85
CA ARG A 162 2.90 -13.08 -18.06
C ARG A 162 4.05 -12.56 -18.92
N ILE A 163 4.14 -11.23 -18.98
CA ILE A 163 5.24 -10.52 -19.65
C ILE A 163 6.08 -9.80 -18.60
N THR A 164 7.40 -9.98 -18.64
CA THR A 164 8.33 -9.26 -17.77
C THR A 164 9.06 -8.21 -18.58
N ALA A 165 9.04 -6.97 -18.08
CA ALA A 165 9.81 -5.87 -18.62
C ALA A 165 10.99 -5.55 -17.71
N THR A 166 12.17 -5.39 -18.31
CA THR A 166 13.37 -4.90 -17.63
C THR A 166 13.64 -3.47 -18.07
N ALA A 167 13.86 -2.57 -17.12
CA ALA A 167 14.12 -1.16 -17.35
C ALA A 167 15.24 -0.64 -16.43
N ARG A 168 15.75 0.55 -16.75
CA ARG A 168 16.71 1.31 -15.94
C ARG A 168 16.03 2.58 -15.42
N LEU A 169 16.08 2.82 -14.12
CA LEU A 169 15.57 4.03 -13.47
C LEU A 169 16.75 4.86 -12.98
N GLN A 170 16.92 6.02 -13.58
CA GLN A 170 17.88 7.03 -13.12
C GLN A 170 17.13 8.06 -12.27
N VAL A 171 17.55 8.22 -11.02
CA VAL A 171 16.91 9.14 -10.07
C VAL A 171 17.96 9.83 -9.21
N THR A 172 17.76 11.12 -8.95
CA THR A 172 18.55 11.88 -7.98
C THR A 172 17.87 11.79 -6.63
N VAL A 173 18.60 11.44 -5.58
CA VAL A 173 18.07 11.38 -4.21
C VAL A 173 17.90 12.81 -3.70
N THR A 174 16.73 13.40 -3.93
CA THR A 174 16.33 14.66 -3.29
C THR A 174 15.70 14.38 -1.93
N GLU A 175 15.40 15.45 -1.18
CA GLU A 175 14.64 15.34 0.07
C GLU A 175 13.28 14.61 -0.12
N LEU A 176 12.61 14.86 -1.25
CA LEU A 176 11.33 14.20 -1.57
C LEU A 176 11.51 12.72 -1.87
N VAL A 177 12.54 12.37 -2.66
CA VAL A 177 12.87 10.96 -2.97
C VAL A 177 13.24 10.20 -1.70
N LEU A 178 14.06 10.81 -0.83
CA LEU A 178 14.47 10.22 0.43
C LEU A 178 13.27 9.98 1.36
N ARG A 179 12.37 10.97 1.50
CA ARG A 179 11.11 10.78 2.25
C ARG A 179 10.20 9.71 1.68
N CYS A 180 10.20 9.55 0.36
CA CYS A 180 9.34 8.57 -0.30
C CYS A 180 9.89 7.14 -0.20
N MET A 181 11.21 6.95 -0.36
CA MET A 181 11.84 5.63 -0.42
C MET A 181 12.37 5.17 0.94
N PHE A 182 12.83 6.10 1.77
CA PHE A 182 13.48 5.86 3.06
C PHE A 182 12.93 6.83 4.13
N PRO A 183 11.63 6.80 4.43
CA PRO A 183 10.98 7.77 5.32
C PRO A 183 11.65 7.87 6.70
N HIS A 184 12.16 6.75 7.22
CA HIS A 184 12.87 6.70 8.50
C HIS A 184 14.21 7.47 8.50
N LEU A 185 14.88 7.60 7.34
CA LEU A 185 16.10 8.41 7.21
C LEU A 185 15.79 9.90 7.03
N ALA A 186 14.54 10.26 6.77
CA ALA A 186 14.13 11.65 6.60
C ALA A 186 13.82 12.34 7.93
N GLU A 187 13.64 11.56 9.01
CA GLU A 187 13.48 12.10 10.35
C GLU A 187 14.80 12.71 10.82
N ILE A 188 14.76 13.99 11.22
CA ILE A 188 15.94 14.72 11.68
C ILE A 188 16.23 14.25 13.10
N GLU A 189 17.14 13.29 13.28
CA GLU A 189 17.74 13.10 14.59
C GLU A 189 18.65 14.30 14.89
N PRO A 190 18.61 14.88 16.11
CA PRO A 190 19.50 15.94 16.49
C PRO A 190 20.93 15.41 16.50
N GLN A 191 21.70 15.76 15.45
CA GLN A 191 23.11 15.42 15.36
C GLN A 191 23.84 15.94 16.59
N SER A 192 24.54 15.05 17.28
CA SER A 192 25.49 15.47 18.29
C SER A 192 26.56 16.30 17.60
N LYS A 193 26.90 17.47 18.15
CA LYS A 193 28.02 18.31 17.65
C LYS A 193 29.38 17.60 17.65
N TYR A 194 29.45 16.36 18.14
CA TYR A 194 30.62 15.50 18.20
C TYR A 194 30.58 14.34 17.21
N ASP A 195 29.51 14.18 16.42
CA ASP A 195 29.46 13.16 15.37
C ASP A 195 30.37 13.57 14.21
N ILE A 196 31.40 12.75 13.98
CA ILE A 196 32.46 13.00 13.00
C ILE A 196 32.09 12.40 11.64
N HIS A 197 31.14 11.47 11.61
CA HIS A 197 30.72 10.76 10.42
C HIS A 197 29.38 11.30 9.90
N PRO A 198 29.28 11.59 8.58
CA PRO A 198 28.03 11.99 7.98
C PRO A 198 27.00 10.86 8.10
N THR A 199 25.78 11.23 8.47
CA THR A 199 24.62 10.32 8.57
C THR A 199 24.34 9.64 7.23
N LEU A 200 23.67 8.48 7.25
CA LEU A 200 23.22 7.80 6.02
C LEU A 200 22.41 8.74 5.12
N ARG A 201 21.57 9.59 5.73
CA ARG A 201 20.83 10.65 5.04
C ARG A 201 21.75 11.58 4.25
N GLU A 202 22.77 12.16 4.89
CA GLU A 202 23.69 13.10 4.25
C GLU A 202 24.51 12.46 3.14
N ARG A 203 24.85 11.18 3.29
CA ARG A 203 25.59 10.43 2.27
C ARG A 203 24.74 10.11 1.05
N LEU A 204 23.45 9.83 1.24
CA LEU A 204 22.51 9.53 0.17
C LEU A 204 22.02 10.78 -0.54
N LEU A 205 21.81 11.89 0.16
CA LEU A 205 21.26 13.12 -0.43
C LEU A 205 22.14 13.64 -1.57
N GLY A 206 21.51 13.98 -2.69
CA GLY A 206 22.17 14.46 -3.91
C GLY A 206 22.82 13.37 -4.76
N GLN A 207 22.83 12.11 -4.32
CA GLN A 207 23.39 11.02 -5.11
C GLN A 207 22.50 10.68 -6.30
N HIS A 208 23.13 10.33 -7.42
CA HIS A 208 22.45 9.76 -8.58
C HIS A 208 22.48 8.24 -8.47
N LEU A 209 21.30 7.64 -8.45
CA LEU A 209 21.13 6.18 -8.46
C LEU A 209 20.67 5.75 -9.86
N ASP A 210 21.31 4.72 -10.40
CA ASP A 210 20.91 4.09 -11.66
C ASP A 210 20.46 2.64 -11.41
N CYS A 211 19.19 2.47 -11.11
CA CYS A 211 18.62 1.25 -10.56
C CYS A 211 18.05 0.34 -11.65
N SER A 212 18.17 -0.97 -11.47
CA SER A 212 17.42 -1.92 -12.30
C SER A 212 15.97 -1.99 -11.84
N VAL A 213 15.04 -1.97 -12.79
CA VAL A 213 13.61 -2.10 -12.54
C VAL A 213 13.08 -3.28 -13.33
N LEU A 214 12.39 -4.18 -12.64
CA LEU A 214 11.65 -5.29 -13.24
C LEU A 214 10.17 -5.05 -13.00
N VAL A 215 9.35 -5.20 -14.04
CA VAL A 215 7.90 -5.09 -13.92
C VAL A 215 7.27 -6.30 -14.57
N ASP A 216 6.56 -7.11 -13.78
CA ASP A 216 5.73 -8.18 -14.33
C ASP A 216 4.34 -7.63 -14.66
N PHE A 217 3.89 -7.88 -15.87
CA PHE A 217 2.57 -7.60 -16.39
C PHE A 217 1.82 -8.93 -16.46
N LEU A 218 0.73 -9.02 -15.72
CA LEU A 218 -0.19 -10.14 -15.78
C LEU A 218 -1.40 -9.73 -16.61
N PHE A 219 -1.68 -10.51 -17.64
CA PHE A 219 -2.78 -10.32 -18.57
C PHE A 219 -3.92 -11.29 -18.24
N ASP A 220 -5.16 -10.86 -18.45
CA ASP A 220 -6.29 -11.78 -18.50
C ASP A 220 -6.30 -12.56 -19.82
N ASP A 221 -6.70 -13.83 -19.74
CA ASP A 221 -6.80 -14.72 -20.90
C ASP A 221 -8.03 -14.40 -21.78
N ASP A 222 -9.06 -13.79 -21.17
CA ASP A 222 -10.35 -13.54 -21.82
C ASP A 222 -10.29 -12.35 -22.78
N ASN A 223 -9.73 -11.22 -22.31
CA ASN A 223 -9.78 -9.93 -22.99
C ASN A 223 -8.39 -9.40 -23.40
N GLY A 224 -7.31 -10.09 -23.01
CA GLY A 224 -5.92 -9.70 -23.24
C GLY A 224 -5.53 -8.41 -22.52
N ARG A 225 -6.23 -8.03 -21.45
CA ARG A 225 -5.94 -6.77 -20.71
C ARG A 225 -5.06 -7.02 -19.52
N VAL A 226 -4.30 -6.01 -19.10
CA VAL A 226 -3.47 -6.10 -17.89
C VAL A 226 -4.36 -6.06 -16.66
N VAL A 227 -4.32 -7.12 -15.86
CA VAL A 227 -5.02 -7.21 -14.57
C VAL A 227 -4.11 -6.88 -13.39
N ARG A 228 -2.78 -7.00 -13.56
CA ARG A 228 -1.85 -6.71 -12.47
C ARG A 228 -0.46 -6.32 -12.96
N LEU A 229 0.14 -5.39 -12.22
CA LEU A 229 1.51 -4.90 -12.38
C LEU A 229 2.29 -5.17 -11.10
N GLU A 230 3.45 -5.81 -11.21
CA GLU A 230 4.35 -6.05 -10.08
C GLU A 230 5.72 -5.40 -10.33
N PRO A 231 5.87 -4.10 -10.02
CA PRO A 231 7.16 -3.44 -10.11
C PRO A 231 8.08 -3.87 -8.96
N ARG A 232 9.36 -4.09 -9.28
CA ARG A 232 10.45 -4.40 -8.36
C ARG A 232 11.64 -3.53 -8.76
N VAL A 233 12.23 -2.83 -7.79
CA VAL A 233 13.41 -1.99 -8.01
C VAL A 233 14.55 -2.57 -7.20
N ASP A 234 15.68 -2.84 -7.86
CA ASP A 234 16.90 -3.25 -7.19
C ASP A 234 17.76 -2.02 -6.89
N LEU A 235 17.79 -1.64 -5.61
CA LEU A 235 18.59 -0.53 -5.10
C LEU A 235 19.92 -1.00 -4.51
N MET A 236 20.09 -2.32 -4.29
CA MET A 236 21.25 -2.86 -3.58
C MET A 236 22.59 -2.46 -4.21
N PRO A 237 22.78 -2.58 -5.55
CA PRO A 237 24.06 -2.23 -6.17
C PRO A 237 24.40 -0.75 -6.00
N GLU A 238 23.42 0.12 -6.16
CA GLU A 238 23.61 1.57 -6.09
C GLU A 238 23.81 2.05 -4.64
N LEU A 239 23.08 1.48 -3.69
CA LEU A 239 23.28 1.77 -2.26
C LEU A 239 24.65 1.28 -1.79
N LEU A 240 25.08 0.08 -2.19
CA LEU A 240 26.41 -0.43 -1.85
C LEU A 240 27.52 0.43 -2.48
N ARG A 241 27.33 0.92 -3.70
CA ARG A 241 28.27 1.84 -4.36
C ARG A 241 28.40 3.17 -3.61
N VAL A 242 27.30 3.72 -3.11
CA VAL A 242 27.28 5.00 -2.39
C VAL A 242 27.76 4.87 -0.94
N LEU A 243 27.32 3.81 -0.25
CA LEU A 243 27.56 3.60 1.17
C LEU A 243 28.85 2.81 1.44
N GLY A 244 29.37 2.06 0.47
CA GLY A 244 30.67 1.39 0.57
C GLY A 244 30.72 0.20 1.54
N ASP A 245 29.67 -0.05 2.32
CA ASP A 245 29.57 -1.20 3.20
C ASP A 245 28.14 -1.76 3.30
N LEU A 246 28.05 -3.06 3.61
CA LEU A 246 26.77 -3.78 3.65
C LEU A 246 25.97 -3.50 4.93
N LYS A 247 26.63 -3.02 6.01
CA LYS A 247 25.96 -2.75 7.27
C LYS A 247 25.07 -1.53 7.13
N ASP A 248 25.61 -0.46 6.56
CA ASP A 248 24.92 0.79 6.24
C ASP A 248 23.81 0.54 5.21
N VAL A 249 24.06 -0.29 4.18
CA VAL A 249 23.02 -0.72 3.25
C VAL A 249 21.90 -1.45 4.00
N SER A 250 22.24 -2.40 4.88
CA SER A 250 21.24 -3.10 5.68
C SER A 250 20.42 -2.13 6.52
N GLU A 251 21.04 -1.13 7.14
CA GLU A 251 20.36 -0.12 7.95
C GLU A 251 19.31 0.67 7.14
N VAL A 252 19.62 1.02 5.89
CA VAL A 252 18.67 1.63 4.94
C VAL A 252 17.46 0.72 4.65
N TYR A 253 17.64 -0.61 4.65
CA TYR A 253 16.56 -1.58 4.41
C TYR A 253 15.79 -1.98 5.66
N THR A 254 16.40 -1.99 6.86
CA THR A 254 15.86 -2.65 8.06
C THR A 254 14.85 -1.84 8.87
N SER A 255 14.46 -0.65 8.43
CA SER A 255 13.43 0.16 9.09
C SER A 255 12.08 0.13 8.36
N THR A 256 11.63 -1.06 7.96
CA THR A 256 10.20 -1.31 7.70
C THR A 256 9.50 -1.57 9.03
N PRO A 257 8.36 -0.93 9.35
CA PRO A 257 7.57 -1.33 10.50
C PRO A 257 7.22 -2.81 10.36
N ASN A 258 7.49 -3.55 11.42
CA ASN A 258 7.15 -4.94 11.62
C ASN A 258 5.64 -5.14 11.39
N ASP A 259 5.22 -5.45 10.16
CA ASP A 259 3.87 -5.90 9.90
C ASP A 259 3.78 -7.35 10.40
N GLY A 260 2.85 -7.56 11.34
CA GLY A 260 2.91 -8.61 12.33
C GLY A 260 3.13 -10.01 11.75
N GLY A 261 4.25 -10.62 12.15
CA GLY A 261 4.41 -12.07 12.11
C GLY A 261 3.26 -12.73 12.85
N VAL A 262 2.31 -13.28 12.08
CA VAL A 262 1.33 -14.23 12.57
C VAL A 262 2.11 -15.49 12.97
N THR A 263 2.40 -15.62 14.26
CA THR A 263 2.69 -16.92 14.87
C THR A 263 1.50 -17.84 14.65
N GLN A 264 1.62 -18.72 13.67
CA GLN A 264 0.81 -19.95 13.61
C GLN A 264 1.23 -20.84 14.78
N ASN A 265 0.53 -20.75 15.91
CA ASN A 265 0.51 -21.82 16.89
C ASN A 265 -0.51 -22.87 16.44
N GLY A 266 -0.02 -23.81 15.64
CA GLY A 266 -0.72 -25.06 15.33
C GLY A 266 -0.63 -26.01 16.54
N LYS A 267 -1.78 -26.29 17.14
CA LYS A 267 -2.00 -27.46 17.99
C LYS A 267 -1.68 -28.74 17.20
N ARG A 268 -0.87 -29.62 17.78
CA ARG A 268 -1.22 -31.02 18.03
C ARG A 268 -0.58 -31.46 19.34
#